data_AF-A0A968KL37-F1
#
_entry.id   AF-A0A968KL37-F1
#
_cell.length_a   1.000
_cell.length_b   1.000
_cell.length_c   1.000
_cell.angle_alpha   90.00
_cell.angle_beta   90.00
_cell.angle_gamma   90.00
#
_symmetry.space_group_name_H-M   'P 1'
#
loop_
_entity.id
_entity.type
_entity.pdbx_description
1 polymer ?
#
loop_
_entity_poly.entity_id
_entity_poly.type
_entity_poly.pdbx_seq_one_letter_code
_entity_poly.pdbx_strand_id
1 'polypeptide(L)' 'MSPFRYFLGRSMQIIGLGAITYVVLMFFTQMGMEPLLWGTVAGATFFYGGTLILGKSQT' A
#
# COMPACT_ATOMS: atom_id res chain seq x y z
N MET A 1 4.46 -17.96 11.30
CA MET A 1 5.17 -16.83 10.65
C MET A 1 6.14 -16.17 11.62
N SER A 2 7.33 -15.76 11.17
CA SER A 2 8.25 -14.99 12.04
C SER A 2 7.61 -13.66 12.46
N PRO A 3 7.70 -13.22 13.73
CA PRO A 3 7.10 -11.97 14.21
C PRO A 3 7.49 -10.75 13.36
N PHE A 4 8.74 -10.70 12.91
CA PHE A 4 9.25 -9.66 12.02
C PHE A 4 8.51 -9.60 10.66
N ARG A 5 8.34 -10.74 9.98
CA ARG A 5 7.57 -10.80 8.72
C ARG A 5 6.11 -10.40 8.89
N TYR A 6 5.49 -10.79 10.00
CA TYR A 6 4.11 -10.38 10.32
C TYR A 6 4.01 -8.88 10.48
N PHE A 7 4.89 -8.28 11.29
CA PHE A 7 4.94 -6.84 11.47
C PHE A 7 5.22 -6.12 10.15
N LEU A 8 6.22 -6.56 9.38
CA LEU A 8 6.58 -5.95 8.10
C LEU A 8 5.42 -5.99 7.09
N GLY A 9 4.81 -7.15 6.90
CA GLY A 9 3.70 -7.31 5.96
C GLY A 9 2.47 -6.49 6.36
N ARG A 10 2.15 -6.44 7.66
CA ARG A 10 1.01 -5.65 8.16
C ARG A 10 1.27 -4.15 8.07
N SER A 11 2.49 -3.71 8.40
CA SER A 11 2.90 -2.30 8.26
C SER A 11 2.88 -1.86 6.80
N MET A 12 3.35 -2.69 5.86
CA MET A 12 3.26 -2.41 4.43
C MET A 12 1.81 -2.27 3.95
N GLN A 13 0.89 -3.12 4.42
CA GLN A 13 -0.54 -2.97 4.12
C GLN A 13 -1.09 -1.63 4.59
N ILE A 14 -0.78 -1.23 5.82
CA ILE A 14 -1.26 0.05 6.38
C ILE A 14 -0.69 1.23 5.59
N ILE A 15 0.60 1.20 5.24
CA ILE A 15 1.24 2.22 4.42
C ILE A 15 0.59 2.30 3.03
N GLY A 16 0.35 1.15 2.39
CA GLY A 16 -0.31 1.11 1.07
C GLY A 16 -1.72 1.69 1.10
N LEU A 17 -2.50 1.36 2.13
CA LEU A 17 -3.84 1.89 2.32
C LEU A 17 -3.82 3.41 2.58
N GLY A 18 -2.88 3.86 3.41
CA GLY A 18 -2.65 5.28 3.68
C GLY A 18 -2.25 6.05 2.43
N ALA A 19 -1.37 5.49 1.59
CA ALA A 19 -0.95 6.09 0.33
C ALA A 19 -2.12 6.23 -0.65
N ILE A 20 -2.97 5.21 -0.81
CA ILE A 20 -4.17 5.30 -1.66
C ILE A 20 -5.14 6.36 -1.11
N THR A 21 -5.34 6.39 0.21
CA THR A 21 -6.17 7.42 0.86
C THR A 21 -5.63 8.82 0.61
N TYR A 22 -4.30 9.00 0.68
CA TYR A 22 -3.64 10.27 0.40
C TYR A 22 -3.80 10.69 -1.05
N VAL A 23 -3.74 9.76 -2.01
CA VAL A 23 -4.05 10.05 -3.42
C VAL A 23 -5.48 10.59 -3.58
N VAL A 24 -6.45 10.03 -2.87
CA VAL A 24 -7.83 10.55 -2.89
C VAL A 24 -7.89 11.99 -2.35
N LEU A 25 -7.11 12.31 -1.30
CA LEU A 25 -7.00 13.69 -0.83
C LEU A 25 -6.38 14.62 -1.89
N MET A 26 -5.30 14.18 -2.55
CA MET A 26 -4.64 14.97 -3.60
C MET A 26 -5.51 15.14 -4.86
N PHE A 27 -6.44 14.22 -5.12
CA PHE A 27 -7.43 14.38 -6.17
C PHE A 27 -8.32 15.61 -5.91
N PHE A 28 -8.73 15.85 -4.65
CA PHE A 28 -9.51 17.03 -4.30
C PHE A 28 -8.72 18.34 -4.39
N THR A 29 -7.38 18.29 -4.38
CA THR A 29 -6.52 19.48 -4.56
C THR A 29 -6.26 19.82 -6.03
N GLN A 30 -7.00 19.22 -6.97
CA GLN A 30 -6.86 19.45 -8.42
C GLN A 30 -5.45 19.16 -8.98
N MET A 31 -4.74 18.19 -8.37
CA MET A 31 -3.45 17.75 -8.88
C MET A 31 -3.62 17.05 -10.24
N GLY A 32 -2.60 17.11 -11.10
CA GLY A 32 -2.62 16.42 -12.39
C GLY A 32 -2.88 14.92 -12.26
N MET A 33 -3.48 14.31 -13.27
CA MET A 33 -3.87 12.89 -13.22
C MET A 33 -2.67 11.94 -13.17
N GLU A 34 -1.54 12.30 -13.77
CA GLU A 34 -0.33 11.47 -13.82
C GLU A 34 0.26 11.17 -12.42
N PRO A 35 0.53 12.14 -11.53
CA PRO A 35 1.03 11.84 -10.19
C PRO A 35 0.02 11.05 -9.34
N LEU A 36 -1.28 11.24 -9.55
CA LEU A 36 -2.32 10.45 -8.86
C LEU A 36 -2.29 8.99 -9.30
N LEU A 37 -2.07 8.74 -10.59
CA LEU A 37 -1.93 7.40 -11.14
C LEU A 37 -0.70 6.70 -10.55
N TRP A 38 0.47 7.35 -10.57
CA TRP A 38 1.69 6.79 -9.99
C TRP A 38 1.56 6.54 -8.49
N GLY A 39 0.94 7.48 -7.75
CA GLY A 39 0.66 7.31 -6.32
C GLY A 39 -0.27 6.12 -6.04
N THR A 40 -1.29 5.92 -6.88
CA THR A 40 -2.21 4.78 -6.75
C THR A 40 -1.49 3.46 -6.98
N VAL A 41 -0.66 3.37 -8.05
CA VAL A 41 0.14 2.18 -8.36
C VAL A 41 1.11 1.87 -7.21
N ALA A 42 1.79 2.88 -6.66
CA ALA A 42 2.68 2.73 -5.53
C ALA A 42 1.93 2.21 -4.28
N GLY A 43 0.80 2.84 -3.92
CA GLY A 43 0.00 2.43 -2.77
C GLY A 43 -0.55 1.01 -2.90
N ALA A 44 -1.05 0.64 -4.08
CA ALA A 44 -1.49 -0.72 -4.37
C ALA A 44 -0.33 -1.73 -4.26
N THR A 45 0.84 -1.38 -4.78
CA THR A 45 2.04 -2.23 -4.70
C THR A 45 2.45 -2.48 -3.24
N PHE A 46 2.44 -1.46 -2.38
CA PHE A 46 2.71 -1.63 -0.95
C PHE A 46 1.67 -2.52 -0.27
N PHE A 47 0.39 -2.32 -0.58
CA PHE A 47 -0.69 -3.11 0.01
C PHE A 47 -0.60 -4.59 -0.37
N TYR A 48 -0.54 -4.89 -1.67
CA TYR A 48 -0.46 -6.26 -2.17
C TYR A 48 0.89 -6.91 -1.89
N GLY A 49 1.99 -6.14 -1.90
CA GLY A 49 3.30 -6.60 -1.46
C GLY A 49 3.28 -7.05 0.01
N GLY A 50 2.64 -6.27 0.89
CA GLY A 50 2.40 -6.67 2.28
C GLY A 50 1.57 -7.96 2.37
N THR A 51 0.50 -8.07 1.59
CA THR A 51 -0.34 -9.29 1.52
C THR A 51 0.47 -10.51 1.07
N LEU A 52 1.35 -10.39 0.09
CA LEU A 52 2.21 -11.48 -0.37
C LEU A 52 3.22 -11.93 0.70
N ILE A 53 3.77 -10.98 1.46
CA ILE A 53 4.68 -11.28 2.58
C ILE A 53 3.93 -12.06 3.68
N LEU A 54 2.67 -11.72 3.94
CA LEU A 54 1.82 -12.40 4.93
C LEU A 54 1.29 -13.76 4.42
N GLY A 55 0.94 -13.85 3.14
CA GLY A 55 0.32 -15.02 2.51
C GLY A 55 1.25 -16.24 2.41
N LYS A 56 2.57 -16.02 2.39
CA LYS A 56 3.59 -17.10 2.41
C LYS A 56 3.66 -17.92 3.71
N SER A 57 2.77 -17.70 4.69
CA SER A 57 2.70 -18.50 5.92
C SER A 57 1.43 -19.35 6.05
N GLN A 58 0.55 -19.39 5.05
CA GLN A 58 -0.68 -20.19 5.08
C GLN A 58 -0.68 -21.44 4.17
N THR A 59 0.46 -21.80 3.61
CA THR A 59 0.73 -23.10 2.94
C THR A 59 1.94 -23.72 3.60
#